data_AF-A0A1E3UJ50-F1
#
_entry.id   AF-A0A1E3UJ50-F1
#
_cell.length_a   1.000
_cell.length_b   1.000
_cell.length_c   1.000
_cell.angle_alpha   90.00
_cell.angle_beta   90.00
_cell.angle_gamma   90.00
#
_symmetry.space_group_name_H-M   'P 1'
#
loop_
_entity.id
_entity.type
_entity.pdbx_description
1 polymer ?
#
loop_
_entity_poly.entity_id
_entity_poly.type
_entity_poly.pdbx_seq_one_letter_code
_entity_poly.pdbx_strand_id
1 'polypeptide(L)'
;MDKQTVYLDAVVTNPAIEIGAYTMYNDFVNDPVDFEKNNVLYHYPINKDRLIIGRFCSIACGAKFIFTSANHTMSSLSTYPFPLFFEEWDLPISEVAKAWDNKGDIVIGNDVWIGYEAVILSGVRIGDGAIIGTRAVVTKDVEPYTIVGGIPAKPIRKRYDQDTIELLEAMRWWDLPQEQLRRLLPVIRNGDVKELAEAFGKL
;
A
#
# COMPACT_ATOMS: atom_id res chain seq x y z
N MET A 1 -6.91 -0.07 -27.11
CA MET A 1 -7.14 -0.32 -25.67
C MET A 1 -5.83 -0.10 -24.96
N ASP A 2 -5.86 0.61 -23.84
CA ASP A 2 -4.68 0.74 -22.97
C ASP A 2 -4.26 -0.66 -22.49
N LYS A 3 -3.00 -1.01 -22.69
CA LYS A 3 -2.40 -2.29 -22.25
C LYS A 3 -1.48 -2.10 -21.05
N GLN A 4 -1.31 -0.86 -20.59
CA GLN A 4 -0.39 -0.47 -19.53
C GLN A 4 -1.08 -0.40 -18.18
N THR A 5 -2.41 -0.49 -18.13
CA THR A 5 -3.19 -0.43 -16.89
C THR A 5 -3.97 -1.72 -16.66
N VAL A 6 -3.91 -2.24 -15.44
CA VAL A 6 -4.69 -3.41 -15.00
C VAL A 6 -5.39 -3.10 -13.68
N TYR A 7 -6.48 -3.81 -13.40
CA TYR A 7 -6.99 -3.94 -12.03
C TYR A 7 -6.21 -5.03 -11.32
N LEU A 8 -5.65 -4.72 -10.15
CA LEU A 8 -4.73 -5.63 -9.46
C LEU A 8 -5.41 -6.90 -8.95
N ASP A 9 -6.68 -6.84 -8.57
CA ASP A 9 -7.49 -7.99 -8.14
C ASP A 9 -7.70 -9.03 -9.25
N ALA A 10 -7.49 -8.66 -10.52
CA ALA A 10 -7.57 -9.57 -11.65
C ALA A 10 -6.24 -10.26 -12.00
N VAL A 11 -5.10 -9.76 -11.52
CA VAL A 11 -3.76 -10.24 -11.93
C VAL A 11 -2.90 -10.76 -10.77
N VAL A 12 -3.16 -10.31 -9.54
CA VAL A 12 -2.50 -10.81 -8.33
C VAL A 12 -3.11 -12.14 -7.93
N THR A 13 -2.28 -13.14 -7.64
CA THR A 13 -2.70 -14.52 -7.33
C THR A 13 -2.11 -15.07 -6.03
N ASN A 14 -1.07 -14.42 -5.48
CA ASN A 14 -0.43 -14.80 -4.23
C ASN A 14 -1.41 -14.63 -3.06
N PRO A 15 -1.71 -15.69 -2.30
CA PRO A 15 -2.68 -15.63 -1.20
C PRO A 15 -2.22 -14.77 0.00
N ALA A 16 -0.94 -14.37 0.06
CA ALA A 16 -0.43 -13.43 1.05
C ALA A 16 -0.60 -11.95 0.62
N ILE A 17 -1.22 -11.71 -0.54
CA ILE A 17 -1.52 -10.37 -1.06
C ILE A 17 -3.04 -10.22 -1.20
N GLU A 18 -3.62 -9.28 -0.47
CA GLU A 18 -5.04 -8.96 -0.51
C GLU A 18 -5.23 -7.64 -1.26
N ILE A 19 -6.05 -7.65 -2.32
CA ILE A 19 -6.33 -6.47 -3.15
C ILE A 19 -7.81 -6.14 -3.14
N GLY A 20 -8.14 -4.90 -2.79
CA GLY A 20 -9.49 -4.36 -2.87
C GLY A 20 -9.90 -4.03 -4.31
N ALA A 21 -11.20 -4.19 -4.60
CA ALA A 21 -11.76 -3.93 -5.91
C ALA A 21 -11.44 -2.52 -6.45
N TYR A 22 -11.33 -2.43 -7.79
CA TYR A 22 -11.07 -1.19 -8.54
C TYR A 22 -9.69 -0.55 -8.30
N THR A 23 -8.82 -1.17 -7.49
CA THR A 23 -7.45 -0.73 -7.36
C THR A 23 -6.68 -1.03 -8.64
N MET A 24 -6.15 0.02 -9.25
CA MET A 24 -5.44 -0.07 -10.52
C MET A 24 -3.93 0.10 -10.35
N TYR A 25 -3.18 -0.55 -11.22
CA TYR A 25 -1.76 -0.33 -11.42
C TYR A 25 -1.49 0.02 -12.88
N ASN A 26 -0.68 1.04 -13.11
CA ASN A 26 -0.18 1.39 -14.44
C ASN A 26 1.33 1.15 -14.53
N ASP A 27 1.78 0.44 -15.57
CA ASP A 27 3.19 0.24 -15.90
C ASP A 27 3.39 0.40 -17.41
N PHE A 28 4.20 1.38 -17.79
CA PHE A 28 4.57 1.63 -19.18
C PHE A 28 5.98 1.12 -19.52
N VAL A 29 6.67 0.50 -18.55
CA VAL A 29 8.03 -0.04 -18.68
C VAL A 29 8.00 -1.58 -18.78
N ASN A 30 7.23 -2.24 -17.91
CA ASN A 30 7.06 -3.70 -17.87
C ASN A 30 5.61 -4.09 -18.16
N ASP A 31 5.34 -5.39 -18.24
CA ASP A 31 3.96 -5.90 -18.25
C ASP A 31 3.33 -5.63 -16.86
N PRO A 32 2.23 -4.86 -16.77
CA PRO A 32 1.56 -4.58 -15.49
C PRO A 32 0.97 -5.83 -14.81
N VAL A 33 0.77 -6.93 -15.55
CA VAL A 33 0.36 -8.23 -14.98
C VAL A 33 1.44 -8.80 -14.06
N ASP A 34 2.72 -8.47 -14.27
CA ASP A 34 3.85 -8.91 -13.45
C ASP A 34 4.02 -8.09 -12.16
N PHE A 35 2.98 -7.44 -11.64
CA PHE A 35 3.04 -6.59 -10.44
C PHE A 35 3.67 -7.30 -9.24
N GLU A 36 3.31 -8.56 -8.96
CA GLU A 36 3.87 -9.32 -7.84
C GLU A 36 5.39 -9.44 -7.96
N LYS A 37 5.88 -9.77 -9.15
CA LYS A 37 7.30 -9.96 -9.42
C LYS A 37 8.07 -8.64 -9.38
N ASN A 38 7.50 -7.59 -9.98
CA ASN A 38 8.20 -6.35 -10.22
C ASN A 38 8.09 -5.37 -9.06
N ASN A 39 6.98 -5.39 -8.30
CA ASN A 39 6.64 -4.36 -7.33
C ASN A 39 6.65 -4.89 -5.89
N VAL A 40 6.45 -6.19 -5.66
CA VAL A 40 6.42 -6.80 -4.32
C VAL A 40 7.73 -7.55 -4.08
N LEU A 41 8.67 -6.88 -3.40
CA LEU A 41 10.05 -7.34 -3.31
C LEU A 41 10.37 -7.93 -1.93
N TYR A 42 11.13 -9.02 -1.91
CA TYR A 42 11.57 -9.72 -0.68
C TYR A 42 10.44 -10.27 0.18
N HIS A 43 9.30 -10.60 -0.44
CA HIS A 43 8.14 -11.19 0.24
C HIS A 43 8.26 -12.72 0.26
N TYR A 44 8.85 -13.26 1.32
CA TYR A 44 9.01 -14.70 1.48
C TYR A 44 8.06 -15.26 2.54
N PRO A 45 7.42 -16.42 2.30
CA PRO A 45 6.41 -17.00 3.20
C PRO A 45 6.88 -17.23 4.66
N ILE A 46 8.18 -17.37 4.88
CA ILE A 46 8.76 -17.62 6.21
C ILE A 46 8.43 -16.53 7.23
N ASN A 47 8.29 -15.26 6.78
CA ASN A 47 7.98 -14.14 7.66
C ASN A 47 6.48 -13.99 7.94
N LYS A 48 5.62 -14.63 7.14
CA LYS A 48 4.15 -14.58 7.28
C LYS A 48 3.56 -13.17 7.27
N ASP A 49 4.32 -12.18 6.79
CA ASP A 49 3.83 -10.83 6.54
C ASP A 49 2.97 -10.82 5.26
N ARG A 50 2.03 -9.88 5.20
CA ARG A 50 1.10 -9.73 4.08
C ARG A 50 1.19 -8.35 3.45
N LEU A 51 0.82 -8.27 2.18
CA LEU A 51 0.50 -7.01 1.51
C LEU A 51 -1.02 -6.87 1.45
N ILE A 52 -1.56 -5.83 2.06
CA ILE A 52 -3.00 -5.56 2.00
C ILE A 52 -3.16 -4.19 1.35
N ILE A 53 -3.89 -4.13 0.23
CA ILE A 53 -4.20 -2.88 -0.47
C ILE A 53 -5.71 -2.74 -0.56
N GLY A 54 -6.25 -1.62 -0.08
CA GLY A 54 -7.67 -1.32 -0.11
C GLY A 54 -8.24 -1.11 -1.51
N ARG A 55 -9.48 -0.63 -1.56
CA ARG A 55 -10.26 -0.40 -2.79
C ARG A 55 -9.92 0.96 -3.41
N PHE A 56 -10.13 1.09 -4.72
CA PHE A 56 -10.00 2.35 -5.45
C PHE A 56 -8.62 3.04 -5.37
N CYS A 57 -7.56 2.29 -5.12
CA CYS A 57 -6.21 2.86 -5.12
C CYS A 57 -5.68 3.05 -6.54
N SER A 58 -4.82 4.05 -6.70
CA SER A 58 -4.14 4.35 -7.97
C SER A 58 -2.64 4.23 -7.76
N ILE A 59 -2.02 3.22 -8.36
CA ILE A 59 -0.60 2.92 -8.19
C ILE A 59 0.13 3.19 -9.51
N ALA A 60 1.09 4.12 -9.49
CA ALA A 60 1.87 4.46 -10.67
C ALA A 60 3.07 3.54 -10.87
N CYS A 61 3.54 3.53 -12.12
CA CYS A 61 4.66 2.73 -12.61
C CYS A 61 5.87 2.78 -11.67
N GLY A 62 6.45 1.61 -11.41
CA GLY A 62 7.69 1.48 -10.65
C GLY A 62 7.56 1.60 -9.13
N ALA A 63 6.36 1.81 -8.56
CA ALA A 63 6.16 1.79 -7.11
C ALA A 63 6.60 0.44 -6.51
N LYS A 64 7.30 0.44 -5.37
CA LYS A 64 7.84 -0.77 -4.73
C LYS A 64 7.32 -0.95 -3.31
N PHE A 65 7.02 -2.19 -2.95
CA PHE A 65 6.70 -2.65 -1.61
C PHE A 65 7.84 -3.54 -1.15
N ILE A 66 8.62 -3.09 -0.17
CA ILE A 66 9.83 -3.77 0.31
C ILE A 66 9.52 -4.53 1.59
N PHE A 67 9.50 -5.85 1.52
CA PHE A 67 9.17 -6.72 2.64
C PHE A 67 10.35 -7.04 3.56
N THR A 68 10.04 -7.66 4.70
CA THR A 68 10.94 -7.92 5.83
C THR A 68 12.30 -8.47 5.40
N SER A 69 12.35 -9.37 4.41
CA SER A 69 13.59 -10.03 4.03
C SER A 69 14.60 -9.18 3.27
N ALA A 70 14.26 -7.93 2.96
CA ALA A 70 15.22 -6.93 2.46
C ALA A 70 16.07 -6.31 3.58
N ASN A 71 15.65 -6.47 4.84
CA ASN A 71 16.33 -5.93 6.00
C ASN A 71 17.27 -6.99 6.60
N HIS A 72 18.06 -6.62 7.59
CA HIS A 72 18.81 -7.56 8.43
C HIS A 72 18.51 -7.25 9.89
N THR A 73 18.54 -8.25 10.76
CA THR A 73 18.36 -7.98 12.20
C THR A 73 19.42 -7.00 12.68
N MET A 74 18.98 -5.99 13.41
CA MET A 74 19.86 -5.02 14.06
C MET A 74 20.14 -5.41 15.52
N SER A 75 19.56 -6.51 16.00
CA SER A 75 19.80 -7.05 17.35
C SER A 75 21.18 -7.70 17.49
N SER A 76 21.73 -8.17 16.37
CA SER A 76 23.07 -8.74 16.26
C SER A 76 24.14 -7.65 16.18
N LEU A 77 25.37 -7.97 16.61
CA LEU A 77 26.54 -7.10 16.41
C LEU A 77 26.97 -7.03 14.93
N SER A 78 26.58 -8.01 14.12
CA SER A 78 26.85 -8.07 12.68
C SER A 78 25.54 -8.00 11.90
N THR A 79 25.54 -7.27 10.79
CA THR A 79 24.44 -7.26 9.82
C THR A 79 24.49 -8.46 8.86
N TYR A 80 25.54 -9.29 8.92
CA TYR A 80 25.59 -10.51 8.11
C TYR A 80 24.53 -11.51 8.61
N PRO A 81 23.68 -12.05 7.72
CA PRO A 81 22.56 -12.90 8.11
C PRO A 81 23.02 -14.36 8.32
N PHE A 82 23.88 -14.60 9.32
CA PHE A 82 24.36 -15.95 9.64
C PHE A 82 23.26 -17.02 9.68
N PRO A 83 22.06 -16.76 10.25
CA PRO A 83 21.01 -17.78 10.28
C PRO A 83 20.50 -18.23 8.91
N LEU A 84 20.73 -17.47 7.82
CA LEU A 84 20.41 -17.91 6.45
C LEU A 84 21.35 -19.00 5.93
N PHE A 85 22.61 -18.98 6.39
CA PHE A 85 23.66 -19.90 5.98
C PHE A 85 23.89 -20.93 7.09
N PHE A 86 22.78 -21.42 7.67
CA PHE A 86 22.79 -22.21 8.90
C PHE A 86 23.69 -23.46 8.82
N GLU A 87 23.77 -24.10 7.65
CA GLU A 87 24.65 -25.27 7.43
C GLU A 87 26.14 -24.92 7.55
N GLU A 88 26.55 -23.76 7.04
CA GLU A 88 27.97 -23.33 7.06
C GLU A 88 28.43 -22.94 8.46
N TRP A 89 27.50 -22.46 9.29
CA TRP A 89 27.77 -21.94 10.64
C TRP A 89 27.29 -22.85 11.77
N ASP A 90 26.86 -24.08 11.46
CA ASP A 90 26.34 -25.07 12.42
C ASP A 90 25.19 -24.51 13.29
N LEU A 91 24.28 -23.77 12.65
CA LEU A 91 23.10 -23.18 13.30
C LEU A 91 21.85 -24.04 13.05
N PRO A 92 20.89 -24.07 14.00
CA PRO A 92 19.63 -24.78 13.78
C PRO A 92 18.77 -24.05 12.75
N ILE A 93 18.21 -24.80 11.78
CA ILE A 93 17.30 -24.27 10.73
C ILE A 93 16.11 -23.46 11.28
N SER A 94 15.67 -23.75 12.51
CA SER A 94 14.62 -22.98 13.20
C SER A 94 14.97 -21.51 13.43
N GLU A 95 16.23 -21.13 13.28
CA GLU A 95 16.70 -19.76 13.47
C GLU A 95 16.74 -18.91 12.21
N VAL A 96 16.49 -19.48 11.03
CA VAL A 96 16.53 -18.74 9.75
C VAL A 96 15.70 -17.45 9.82
N ALA A 97 14.50 -17.51 10.40
CA ALA A 97 13.62 -16.35 10.56
C ALA A 97 14.20 -15.25 11.48
N LYS A 98 15.15 -15.59 12.37
CA LYS A 98 15.86 -14.61 13.23
C LYS A 98 16.87 -13.76 12.46
N ALA A 99 17.14 -14.04 11.18
CA ALA A 99 17.96 -13.18 10.33
C ALA A 99 17.33 -11.79 10.11
N TRP A 100 16.04 -11.63 10.41
CA TRP A 100 15.27 -10.43 10.14
C TRP A 100 14.51 -9.92 11.37
N ASP A 101 14.39 -8.60 11.49
CA ASP A 101 13.48 -7.95 12.44
C ASP A 101 12.12 -7.77 11.77
N ASN A 102 11.25 -8.77 11.86
CA ASN A 102 9.93 -8.76 11.22
C ASN A 102 9.09 -7.55 11.67
N LYS A 103 8.74 -6.67 10.71
CA LYS A 103 7.96 -5.45 10.94
C LYS A 103 6.46 -5.64 10.71
N GLY A 104 6.04 -6.82 10.26
CA GLY A 104 4.67 -7.17 9.96
C GLY A 104 4.20 -6.71 8.58
N ASP A 105 2.88 -6.71 8.41
CA ASP A 105 2.20 -6.43 7.15
C ASP A 105 2.47 -5.00 6.63
N ILE A 106 2.48 -4.85 5.30
CA ILE A 106 2.29 -3.54 4.67
C ILE A 106 0.79 -3.38 4.40
N VAL A 107 0.18 -2.33 4.96
CA VAL A 107 -1.26 -2.10 4.85
C VAL A 107 -1.53 -0.75 4.20
N ILE A 108 -2.11 -0.77 3.02
CA ILE A 108 -2.56 0.41 2.28
C ILE A 108 -4.09 0.49 2.38
N GLY A 109 -4.60 1.63 2.82
CA GLY A 109 -6.03 1.92 2.86
C GLY A 109 -6.68 1.99 1.49
N ASN A 110 -7.86 2.59 1.46
CA ASN A 110 -8.71 2.83 0.30
C ASN A 110 -8.44 4.23 -0.27
N ASP A 111 -8.73 4.47 -1.55
CA ASP A 111 -8.53 5.78 -2.20
C ASP A 111 -7.08 6.32 -2.06
N VAL A 112 -6.09 5.43 -1.94
CA VAL A 112 -4.69 5.83 -1.83
C VAL A 112 -4.09 6.06 -3.22
N TRP A 113 -3.45 7.21 -3.40
CA TRP A 113 -2.68 7.50 -4.61
C TRP A 113 -1.19 7.33 -4.35
N ILE A 114 -0.57 6.34 -4.99
CA ILE A 114 0.87 6.06 -4.90
C ILE A 114 1.56 6.54 -6.18
N GLY A 115 2.41 7.56 -6.03
CA GLY A 115 3.15 8.19 -7.12
C GLY A 115 4.24 7.30 -7.73
N TYR A 116 4.70 7.72 -8.91
CA TYR A 116 5.72 7.04 -9.71
C TYR A 116 6.97 6.73 -8.87
N GLU A 117 7.48 5.49 -8.95
CA GLU A 117 8.67 5.03 -8.22
C GLU A 117 8.67 5.28 -6.69
N ALA A 118 7.51 5.45 -6.05
CA ALA A 118 7.45 5.50 -4.60
C ALA A 118 7.82 4.15 -3.97
N VAL A 119 8.48 4.15 -2.82
CA VAL A 119 8.93 2.96 -2.11
C VAL A 119 8.26 2.92 -0.73
N ILE A 120 7.56 1.84 -0.43
CA ILE A 120 6.89 1.59 0.85
C ILE A 120 7.67 0.50 1.59
N LEU A 121 8.15 0.80 2.80
CA LEU A 121 8.90 -0.16 3.60
C LEU A 121 8.00 -1.08 4.44
N SER A 122 8.54 -2.25 4.79
CA SER A 122 7.91 -3.28 5.61
C SER A 122 7.29 -2.72 6.89
N GLY A 123 6.08 -3.17 7.23
CA GLY A 123 5.36 -2.79 8.45
C GLY A 123 4.64 -1.44 8.37
N VAL A 124 4.76 -0.69 7.28
CA VAL A 124 4.09 0.61 7.13
C VAL A 124 2.59 0.45 6.91
N ARG A 125 1.81 1.29 7.60
CA ARG A 125 0.37 1.46 7.39
C ARG A 125 0.09 2.83 6.76
N ILE A 126 -0.59 2.85 5.62
CA ILE A 126 -1.01 4.07 4.91
C ILE A 126 -2.52 4.21 5.02
N GLY A 127 -2.98 5.29 5.64
CA GLY A 127 -4.41 5.55 5.86
C GLY A 127 -5.19 5.86 4.58
N ASP A 128 -6.51 5.72 4.70
CA ASP A 128 -7.47 5.96 3.62
C ASP A 128 -7.30 7.38 3.03
N GLY A 129 -7.40 7.53 1.72
CA GLY A 129 -7.29 8.81 1.02
C GLY A 129 -5.90 9.44 1.00
N ALA A 130 -4.85 8.79 1.53
CA ALA A 130 -3.50 9.35 1.54
C ALA A 130 -2.91 9.50 0.11
N ILE A 131 -1.95 10.43 -0.03
CA ILE A 131 -1.21 10.64 -1.29
C ILE A 131 0.28 10.48 -1.01
N ILE A 132 0.90 9.51 -1.68
CA ILE A 132 2.32 9.26 -1.63
C ILE A 132 2.97 9.90 -2.86
N GLY A 133 3.80 10.92 -2.63
CA GLY A 133 4.49 11.62 -3.71
C GLY A 133 5.42 10.72 -4.52
N THR A 134 5.65 11.10 -5.78
CA THR A 134 6.63 10.46 -6.66
C THR A 134 8.00 10.33 -5.99
N ARG A 135 8.60 9.13 -6.07
CA ARG A 135 9.90 8.79 -5.47
C ARG A 135 9.99 8.98 -3.95
N ALA A 136 8.86 9.07 -3.25
CA ALA A 136 8.87 9.09 -1.80
C ALA A 136 9.32 7.74 -1.24
N VAL A 137 10.14 7.74 -0.18
CA VAL A 137 10.50 6.52 0.57
C VAL A 137 9.77 6.56 1.90
N VAL A 138 8.67 5.83 1.99
CA VAL A 138 7.78 5.82 3.15
C VAL A 138 8.33 4.83 4.17
N THR A 139 8.85 5.38 5.27
CA THR A 139 9.52 4.61 6.34
C THR A 139 8.71 4.53 7.63
N LYS A 140 7.55 5.21 7.68
CA LYS A 140 6.65 5.30 8.83
C LYS A 140 5.21 5.38 8.35
N ASP A 141 4.28 5.07 9.24
CA ASP A 141 2.85 5.16 8.99
C ASP A 141 2.43 6.56 8.50
N VAL A 142 1.41 6.58 7.65
CA VAL A 142 0.83 7.78 7.06
C VAL A 142 -0.62 7.90 7.50
N GLU A 143 -0.98 9.02 8.12
CA GLU A 143 -2.36 9.28 8.54
C GLU A 143 -3.32 9.37 7.34
N PRO A 144 -4.62 9.04 7.52
CA PRO A 144 -5.64 9.25 6.50
C PRO A 144 -5.58 10.65 5.90
N TYR A 145 -5.83 10.73 4.59
CA TYR A 145 -5.86 11.96 3.79
C TYR A 145 -4.59 12.80 3.85
N THR A 146 -3.47 12.26 4.31
CA THR A 146 -2.20 12.98 4.38
C THR A 146 -1.42 12.83 3.08
N ILE A 147 -0.89 13.95 2.61
CA ILE A 147 0.05 14.00 1.48
C ILE A 147 1.46 13.95 2.05
N VAL A 148 2.24 12.94 1.65
CA VAL A 148 3.64 12.78 2.06
C VAL A 148 4.57 12.79 0.85
N GLY A 149 5.83 13.17 1.05
CA GLY A 149 6.85 13.10 0.01
C GLY A 149 8.28 13.21 0.55
N GLY A 150 9.26 12.85 -0.29
CA GLY A 150 10.69 12.93 0.04
C GLY A 150 11.33 11.62 0.52
N ILE A 151 12.61 11.69 0.88
CA ILE A 151 13.42 10.57 1.35
C ILE A 151 14.15 10.98 2.64
N PRO A 152 13.75 10.49 3.83
CA PRO A 152 12.52 9.75 4.08
C PRO A 152 11.27 10.62 3.83
N ALA A 153 10.14 9.98 3.52
CA ALA A 153 8.88 10.67 3.28
C ALA A 153 8.44 11.41 4.56
N LYS A 154 8.01 12.66 4.40
CA LYS A 154 7.48 13.50 5.49
C LYS A 154 6.11 14.03 5.11
N PRO A 155 5.21 14.26 6.09
CA PRO A 155 3.96 14.97 5.85
C PRO A 155 4.22 16.35 5.23
N ILE A 156 3.51 16.65 4.15
CA ILE A 156 3.50 17.95 3.49
C ILE A 156 2.28 18.75 3.97
N ARG A 157 1.08 18.14 3.86
CA ARG A 157 -0.19 18.67 4.35
C ARG A 157 -1.26 17.59 4.32
N LYS A 158 -2.41 17.83 4.95
CA LYS A 158 -3.63 17.04 4.72
C LYS A 158 -4.37 17.52 3.46
N ARG A 159 -5.15 16.64 2.83
CA ARG A 159 -6.00 16.96 1.68
C ARG A 159 -7.11 17.94 2.07
N TYR A 160 -7.67 17.75 3.27
CA TYR A 160 -8.82 18.49 3.81
C TYR A 160 -8.60 18.86 5.29
N ASP A 161 -9.51 19.65 5.84
CA ASP A 161 -9.62 19.88 7.29
C ASP A 161 -10.08 18.63 8.05
N GLN A 162 -9.94 18.66 9.38
CA GLN A 162 -10.19 17.51 10.25
C GLN A 162 -11.65 17.07 10.22
N ASP A 163 -12.61 18.00 10.25
CA ASP A 163 -14.05 17.70 10.22
C ASP A 163 -14.43 16.97 8.91
N THR A 164 -13.87 17.42 7.79
CA THR A 164 -14.05 16.78 6.48
C THR A 164 -13.48 15.38 6.45
N ILE A 165 -12.30 15.17 7.03
CA ILE A 165 -11.66 13.84 7.11
C ILE A 165 -12.52 12.89 7.94
N GLU A 166 -12.96 13.32 9.12
CA GLU A 166 -13.82 12.51 10.00
C GLU A 166 -15.13 12.12 9.33
N LEU A 167 -15.75 13.04 8.59
CA LEU A 167 -16.97 12.76 7.83
C LEU A 167 -16.73 11.71 6.73
N LEU A 168 -15.63 11.82 5.97
CA LEU A 168 -15.31 10.87 4.91
C LEU A 168 -14.97 9.48 5.47
N GLU A 169 -14.19 9.42 6.56
CA GLU A 169 -13.85 8.20 7.29
C GLU A 169 -15.09 7.52 7.89
N ALA A 170 -16.10 8.30 8.29
CA ALA A 170 -17.37 7.76 8.78
C ALA A 170 -18.27 7.25 7.65
N MET A 171 -18.32 7.96 6.52
CA MET A 171 -19.14 7.56 5.37
C MET A 171 -18.58 6.34 4.64
N ARG A 172 -17.25 6.17 4.58
CA ARG A 172 -16.58 5.04 3.91
C ARG A 172 -17.19 4.76 2.54
N TRP A 173 -17.27 5.78 1.69
CA TRP A 173 -17.96 5.69 0.40
C TRP A 173 -17.43 4.53 -0.48
N TRP A 174 -16.16 4.15 -0.28
CA TRP A 174 -15.54 3.01 -0.95
C TRP A 174 -16.12 1.67 -0.56
N ASP A 175 -16.91 1.53 0.52
CA ASP A 175 -17.57 0.28 0.90
C ASP A 175 -18.96 0.12 0.24
N LEU A 176 -19.47 1.16 -0.41
CA LEU A 176 -20.80 1.13 -1.02
C LEU A 176 -20.89 0.13 -2.19
N PRO A 177 -22.06 -0.50 -2.38
CA PRO A 177 -22.43 -1.20 -3.61
C PRO A 177 -22.31 -0.29 -4.84
N GLN A 178 -21.95 -0.88 -5.98
CA GLN A 178 -21.68 -0.14 -7.22
C GLN A 178 -22.86 0.75 -7.66
N GLU A 179 -24.11 0.30 -7.48
CA GLU A 179 -25.29 1.09 -7.85
C GLU A 179 -25.46 2.36 -7.00
N GLN A 180 -25.17 2.27 -5.70
CA GLN A 180 -25.19 3.44 -4.82
C GLN A 180 -24.02 4.37 -5.15
N LEU A 181 -22.82 3.82 -5.38
CA LEU A 181 -21.67 4.62 -5.78
C LEU A 181 -21.91 5.38 -7.09
N ARG A 182 -22.53 4.76 -8.11
CA ARG A 182 -22.88 5.44 -9.37
C ARG A 182 -23.77 6.65 -9.17
N ARG A 183 -24.71 6.61 -8.21
CA ARG A 183 -25.57 7.75 -7.86
C ARG A 183 -24.78 8.88 -7.21
N LEU A 184 -23.74 8.56 -6.44
CA LEU A 184 -22.86 9.54 -5.80
C LEU A 184 -21.74 10.07 -6.72
N LEU A 185 -21.43 9.43 -7.86
CA LEU A 185 -20.32 9.86 -8.72
C LEU A 185 -20.36 11.35 -9.12
N PRO A 186 -21.52 11.95 -9.47
CA PRO A 186 -21.55 13.38 -9.79
C PRO A 186 -21.04 14.27 -8.65
N VAL A 187 -21.43 13.96 -7.41
CA VAL A 187 -21.06 14.76 -6.22
C VAL A 187 -19.64 14.45 -5.74
N ILE A 188 -19.21 13.19 -5.78
CA ILE A 188 -17.82 12.80 -5.48
C ILE A 188 -16.85 13.54 -6.41
N ARG A 189 -17.18 13.63 -7.71
CA ARG A 189 -16.33 14.30 -8.71
C ARG A 189 -16.36 15.83 -8.60
N ASN A 190 -17.42 16.40 -8.04
CA ASN A 190 -17.52 17.84 -7.79
C ASN A 190 -16.65 18.28 -6.60
N GLY A 191 -16.38 17.37 -5.66
CA GLY A 191 -15.50 17.62 -4.52
C GLY A 191 -16.15 18.43 -3.38
N ASP A 192 -17.46 18.63 -3.42
CA ASP A 192 -18.22 19.26 -2.33
C ASP A 192 -18.62 18.21 -1.29
N VAL A 193 -17.95 18.22 -0.13
CA VAL A 193 -18.19 17.25 0.94
C VAL A 193 -19.57 17.40 1.61
N LYS A 194 -20.15 18.59 1.60
CA LYS A 194 -21.49 18.82 2.16
C LYS A 194 -22.55 18.22 1.24
N GLU A 195 -22.42 18.50 -0.05
CA GLU A 195 -23.29 17.90 -1.07
C GLU A 195 -23.17 16.37 -1.07
N LEU A 196 -21.94 15.85 -0.92
CA LEU A 196 -21.71 14.42 -0.77
C LEU A 196 -22.42 13.86 0.46
N ALA A 197 -22.29 14.49 1.64
CA ALA A 197 -22.93 14.02 2.86
C ALA A 197 -24.46 14.03 2.75
N GLU A 198 -25.04 15.07 2.16
CA GLU A 198 -26.48 15.14 1.91
C GLU A 198 -26.97 14.06 0.94
N ALA A 199 -26.21 13.79 -0.13
CA ALA A 199 -26.54 12.75 -1.09
C ALA A 199 -26.37 11.34 -0.48
N PHE A 200 -25.33 11.15 0.34
CA PHE A 200 -25.06 9.90 1.05
C PHE A 200 -26.18 9.57 2.04
N GLY A 201 -26.69 10.56 2.78
CA GLY A 201 -27.82 10.36 3.70
C GLY A 201 -29.16 10.03 3.03
N LYS A 202 -29.24 10.09 1.70
CA LYS A 202 -30.43 9.76 0.89
C LYS A 202 -30.32 8.39 0.20
N LEU A 203 -29.19 7.69 0.34
CA LEU A 203 -28.97 6.35 -0.20
C LEU A 203 -29.75 5.27 0.55
#